data_AF-T0V6G8-F1
#
_entry.id   AF-T0V6G8-F1
#
_cell.length_a   1.000
_cell.length_b   1.000
_cell.length_c   1.000
_cell.angle_alpha   90.00
_cell.angle_beta   90.00
_cell.angle_gamma   90.00
#
_symmetry.space_group_name_H-M   'P 1'
#
loop_
_entity.id
_entity.type
_entity.pdbx_description
1 polymer ?
#
loop_
_entity_poly.entity_id
_entity_poly.type
_entity_poly.pdbx_seq_one_letter_code
_entity_poly.pdbx_strand_id
1 'polypeptide(L)'
;MALEQEGFKIINNITWQKLNPPPNLARRTFTHSTETVLWAKKDIKNNKHFFNYDLMREINNGKQMKDVWAGPLTPPKEKSLENILHKNLCIF
;
A
#
# COMPACT_ATOMS: atom_id res chain seq x y z
N MET A 1 9.76 14.73 7.45
CA MET A 1 10.31 13.46 7.97
C MET A 1 9.64 13.11 9.30
N ALA A 2 8.31 13.19 9.39
CA ALA A 2 7.61 13.02 10.66
C ALA A 2 7.76 11.58 11.20
N LEU A 3 7.56 10.56 10.36
CA LEU A 3 7.67 9.15 10.78
C LEU A 3 9.07 8.78 11.30
N GLU A 4 10.12 9.28 10.65
CA GLU A 4 11.51 9.02 11.09
C GLU A 4 11.82 9.74 12.42
N GLN A 5 11.29 10.95 12.59
CA GLN A 5 11.38 11.70 13.85
C GLN A 5 10.63 10.98 15.00
N GLU A 6 9.53 10.30 14.69
CA GLU A 6 8.76 9.48 15.63
C GLU A 6 9.36 8.07 15.83
N GLY A 7 10.58 7.80 15.34
CA GLY A 7 11.29 6.55 15.56
C GLY A 7 10.74 5.37 14.73
N PHE A 8 10.21 5.63 13.54
CA PHE A 8 9.87 4.60 12.55
C PHE A 8 10.90 4.55 11.42
N LYS A 9 11.25 3.33 11.00
CA LYS A 9 12.04 3.06 9.81
C LYS A 9 11.11 2.66 8.67
N ILE A 10 11.12 3.43 7.59
CA ILE A 10 10.38 3.12 6.36
C ILE A 10 11.06 1.92 5.67
N ILE A 11 10.25 0.96 5.24
CA ILE A 11 10.67 -0.25 4.53
C ILE A 11 10.35 -0.09 3.04
N ASN A 12 9.09 0.22 2.71
CA ASN A 12 8.64 0.45 1.34
C ASN A 12 7.63 1.59 1.25
N ASN A 13 7.62 2.23 0.09
CA ASN A 13 6.54 3.09 -0.36
C ASN A 13 5.85 2.36 -1.51
N ILE A 14 4.58 1.99 -1.32
CA ILE A 14 3.81 1.24 -2.29
C ILE A 14 2.79 2.17 -2.94
N THR A 15 2.77 2.19 -4.26
CA THR A 15 1.81 2.96 -5.05
C THR A 15 0.69 2.06 -5.52
N TRP A 16 -0.52 2.35 -5.08
CA TRP A 16 -1.73 1.72 -5.59
C TRP A 16 -2.32 2.56 -6.72
N GLN A 17 -2.23 2.06 -7.94
CA GLN A 17 -2.83 2.65 -9.13
C GLN A 17 -4.26 2.16 -9.33
N LYS A 18 -5.22 3.09 -9.33
CA LYS A 18 -6.63 2.86 -9.64
C LYS A 18 -6.80 2.77 -11.15
N LEU A 19 -7.33 1.66 -11.62
CA LEU A 19 -7.58 1.45 -13.06
C LEU A 19 -8.70 2.35 -13.61
N ASN A 20 -9.72 2.67 -12.79
CA ASN A 20 -10.87 3.48 -13.20
C ASN A 20 -11.05 4.68 -12.25
N PRO A 21 -10.16 5.69 -12.26
CA PRO A 21 -10.28 6.81 -11.34
C PRO A 21 -11.48 7.71 -11.72
N PRO A 22 -12.20 8.29 -10.74
CA PRO A 22 -13.27 9.24 -11.02
C PRO A 22 -12.73 10.44 -11.82
N PRO A 23 -13.46 10.93 -12.83
CA PRO A 23 -13.00 12.06 -13.64
C PRO A 23 -12.88 13.34 -12.79
N ASN A 24 -11.80 14.10 -12.98
CA ASN A 24 -11.61 15.38 -12.30
C ASN A 24 -12.51 16.46 -12.94
N LEU A 25 -13.60 16.80 -12.25
CA LEU A 25 -14.59 17.80 -12.69
C LEU A 25 -14.02 19.21 -12.79
N ALA A 26 -13.03 19.57 -11.97
CA ALA A 26 -12.48 20.92 -11.91
C ALA A 26 -11.48 21.22 -13.04
N ARG A 27 -10.89 20.20 -13.70
CA ARG A 27 -9.87 20.30 -14.76
C ARG A 27 -8.65 21.19 -14.46
N ARG A 28 -8.46 21.59 -13.19
CA ARG A 28 -7.35 22.46 -12.74
C ARG A 28 -6.15 21.66 -12.24
N THR A 29 -6.32 20.36 -12.01
CA THR A 29 -5.29 19.46 -11.48
C THR A 29 -5.37 18.10 -12.17
N PHE A 30 -4.33 17.28 -12.02
CA PHE A 30 -4.37 15.89 -12.49
C PHE A 30 -5.44 15.08 -11.75
N THR A 31 -5.99 14.07 -12.41
CA THR A 31 -6.90 13.12 -11.78
C THR A 31 -6.16 12.31 -10.73
N HIS A 32 -6.67 12.29 -9.49
CA HIS A 32 -6.11 11.48 -8.41
C HIS A 32 -6.39 9.98 -8.65
N SER A 33 -5.47 9.35 -9.39
CA SER A 33 -5.54 7.93 -9.75
C SER A 33 -4.66 7.04 -8.90
N THR A 34 -3.86 7.59 -7.99
CA THR A 34 -2.95 6.81 -7.14
C THR A 34 -3.22 7.05 -5.65
N GLU A 35 -3.00 6.02 -4.85
CA GLU A 35 -2.89 6.08 -3.40
C GLU A 35 -1.52 5.57 -2.98
N THR A 36 -1.00 6.07 -1.86
CA THR A 36 0.33 5.70 -1.35
C THR A 36 0.18 5.02 0.00
N VAL A 37 0.73 3.81 0.10
CA VAL A 37 0.85 3.06 1.36
C VAL A 37 2.30 3.13 1.81
N LEU A 38 2.53 3.71 2.98
CA LEU A 38 3.85 3.71 3.62
C LEU A 38 3.94 2.51 4.55
N TRP A 39 4.82 1.57 4.21
CA TRP A 39 5.13 0.44 5.07
C TRP A 39 6.36 0.76 5.91
N ALA A 40 6.17 0.85 7.23
CA ALA A 40 7.22 1.19 8.17
C ALA A 40 7.17 0.29 9.40
N LYS A 41 8.32 0.08 10.03
CA LYS A 41 8.44 -0.60 11.33
C LYS A 41 8.96 0.36 12.38
N LYS A 42 8.66 0.09 13.65
CA LYS A 42 9.32 0.82 14.76
C LYS A 42 10.82 0.53 14.74
N ASP A 43 11.62 1.58 14.92
CA ASP A 43 13.08 1.54 14.95
C ASP A 43 13.57 1.14 16.35
N ILE A 44 13.26 -0.09 16.73
CA ILE A 44 13.67 -0.70 17.99
C ILE A 44 14.75 -1.75 17.66
N LYS A 45 15.77 -1.82 18.51
CA LYS A 45 16.84 -2.82 18.40
C LYS A 45 16.24 -4.24 18.36
N ASN A 46 16.67 -5.06 17.40
CA ASN A 46 16.19 -6.42 17.14
C ASN A 46 14.73 -6.57 16.68
N ASN A 47 14.01 -5.47 16.40
CA ASN A 47 12.68 -5.57 15.80
C ASN A 47 12.81 -5.91 14.31
N LYS A 48 12.64 -7.20 13.98
CA LYS A 48 12.62 -7.71 12.61
C LYS A 48 11.22 -7.50 12.02
N HIS A 49 11.16 -6.94 10.82
CA HIS A 49 9.91 -6.94 10.07
C HIS A 49 9.63 -8.37 9.57
N PHE A 50 8.37 -8.77 9.61
CA PHE A 50 7.91 -9.98 8.94
C PHE A 50 7.57 -9.62 7.49
N PHE A 51 8.02 -10.47 6.55
CA PHE A 51 7.70 -10.34 5.13
C PHE A 51 7.63 -11.72 4.52
N ASN A 52 6.46 -12.12 4.05
CA ASN A 52 6.28 -13.42 3.43
C ASN A 52 6.63 -13.38 1.94
N TYR A 53 7.92 -13.55 1.63
CA TYR A 53 8.41 -13.52 0.24
C TYR A 53 7.76 -14.58 -0.65
N ASP A 54 7.59 -15.80 -0.14
CA ASP A 54 7.04 -16.91 -0.93
C ASP A 54 5.57 -16.67 -1.29
N LEU A 55 4.75 -16.20 -0.33
CA LEU A 55 3.36 -15.83 -0.59
C LEU A 55 3.26 -14.66 -1.58
N MET A 56 4.10 -13.64 -1.43
CA MET A 56 4.10 -12.48 -2.33
C MET A 56 4.51 -12.85 -3.76
N ARG A 57 5.42 -13.82 -3.89
CA ARG A 57 5.79 -14.39 -5.19
C ARG A 57 4.66 -15.22 -5.79
N GLU A 58 3.97 -16.01 -4.98
CA GLU A 58 2.83 -16.83 -5.41
C GLU A 58 1.67 -15.97 -5.94
N ILE A 59 1.27 -14.94 -5.17
CA ILE A 59 0.22 -13.97 -5.55
C ILE A 59 0.56 -13.25 -6.86
N ASN A 60 1.85 -13.03 -7.13
CA ASN A 60 2.35 -12.38 -8.35
C ASN A 60 2.83 -13.38 -9.41
N ASN A 61 2.15 -14.53 -9.53
CA ASN A 61 2.36 -15.51 -10.60
C ASN A 61 3.80 -16.04 -10.68
N GLY A 62 4.41 -16.30 -9.52
CA GLY A 62 5.78 -16.82 -9.44
C GLY A 62 6.87 -15.75 -9.59
N LYS A 63 6.51 -14.47 -9.73
CA LYS A 63 7.47 -13.35 -9.89
C LYS A 63 7.56 -12.52 -8.62
N GLN A 64 8.72 -11.91 -8.37
CA GLN A 64 8.86 -10.98 -7.26
C GLN A 64 7.86 -9.82 -7.37
N MET A 65 7.09 -9.59 -6.31
CA MET A 65 6.12 -8.49 -6.22
C MET A 65 6.84 -7.14 -6.32
N LYS A 66 6.25 -6.20 -7.07
CA LYS A 66 6.75 -4.82 -7.20
C LYS A 66 6.08 -3.90 -6.20
N ASP A 67 6.55 -2.68 -6.11
CA ASP A 67 6.01 -1.59 -5.28
C ASP A 67 4.85 -0.82 -5.96
N VAL A 68 4.57 -1.07 -7.24
CA VAL A 68 3.41 -0.50 -7.94
C VAL A 68 2.37 -1.58 -8.19
N TRP A 69 1.19 -1.42 -7.57
CA TRP A 69 0.07 -2.35 -7.69
C TRP A 69 -1.07 -1.70 -8.47
N ALA A 70 -1.56 -2.37 -9.51
CA ALA A 70 -2.71 -1.91 -10.27
C ALA A 70 -3.95 -2.70 -9.87
N GLY A 71 -5.04 -2.02 -9.55
CA GLY A 71 -6.28 -2.68 -9.16
C GLY A 71 -7.54 -1.84 -9.41
N PRO A 72 -8.72 -2.48 -9.38
CA PRO A 72 -9.99 -1.76 -9.44
C PRO A 72 -10.16 -0.86 -8.20
N LEU A 73 -11.09 0.09 -8.29
CA LEU A 73 -11.49 0.91 -7.14
C LEU A 73 -11.95 0.02 -5.99
N THR A 74 -11.43 0.28 -4.79
CA THR A 74 -11.95 -0.31 -3.55
C THR A 74 -13.42 0.07 -3.40
N PRO A 75 -14.35 -0.90 -3.38
CA PRO A 75 -15.78 -0.63 -3.19
C PRO A 75 -15.99 0.16 -1.89
N PRO A 76 -16.99 1.07 -1.83
CA PRO A 76 -17.27 1.84 -0.60
C PRO A 76 -17.49 0.97 0.63
N LYS A 77 -18.03 -0.25 0.46
CA LYS A 77 -18.26 -1.24 1.52
C LYS A 77 -16.96 -1.73 2.17
N GLU A 78 -15.84 -1.70 1.44
CA GLU A 78 -14.53 -2.13 1.92
C GLU A 78 -13.71 -0.97 2.52
N LYS A 79 -14.24 0.26 2.51
CA LYS A 79 -13.54 1.43 3.05
C LYS A 79 -13.64 1.58 4.58
N SER A 80 -14.28 0.65 5.28
CA SER A 80 -14.19 0.62 6.74
C SER A 80 -12.75 0.30 7.15
N LEU A 81 -12.25 0.97 8.19
CA LEU A 81 -10.87 0.82 8.68
C LEU A 81 -10.50 -0.66 8.89
N GLU A 82 -11.43 -1.46 9.41
CA GLU A 82 -11.25 -2.91 9.61
C GLU A 82 -11.04 -3.68 8.30
N ASN A 83 -11.78 -3.35 7.24
CA ASN A 83 -11.69 -4.06 5.96
C ASN A 83 -10.47 -3.61 5.14
N ILE A 84 -10.11 -2.33 5.23
CA ILE A 84 -8.86 -1.81 4.67
C ILE A 84 -7.67 -2.51 5.35
N LEU A 85 -7.69 -2.63 6.68
CA LEU A 85 -6.63 -3.31 7.41
C LEU A 85 -6.60 -4.80 7.06
N HIS A 86 -7.74 -5.51 7.04
CA HIS A 86 -7.76 -6.94 6.74
C HIS A 86 -7.21 -7.25 5.33
N LYS A 87 -7.58 -6.47 4.31
CA LYS A 87 -7.09 -6.67 2.95
C LYS A 87 -5.62 -6.32 2.79
N ASN A 88 -5.16 -5.23 3.43
CA ASN A 88 -3.75 -4.87 3.44
C ASN A 88 -2.90 -5.87 4.24
N LEU A 89 -3.38 -6.32 5.41
CA LEU A 89 -2.70 -7.31 6.25
C LEU A 89 -2.61 -8.68 5.56
N CYS A 90 -3.58 -9.07 4.74
CA CYS A 90 -3.47 -10.27 3.91
C CYS A 90 -2.39 -10.17 2.81
N ILE A 91 -1.90 -8.97 2.51
CA ILE A 91 -0.86 -8.71 1.51
C ILE A 91 0.51 -8.43 2.17
N PHE A 92 0.59 -8.24 3.51
CA PHE A 92 1.81 -7.88 4.24
C PHE A 92 2.30 -8.98 5.19
#